data_AF-A0A936UJE1-F1
#
_entry.id   AF-A0A936UJE1-F1
#
_cell.length_a   1.000
_cell.length_b   1.000
_cell.length_c   1.000
_cell.angle_alpha   90.00
_cell.angle_beta   90.00
_cell.angle_gamma   90.00
#
_symmetry.space_group_name_H-M   'P 1'
#
loop_
_entity.id
_entity.type
_entity.pdbx_description
1 polymer ?
#
loop_
_entity_poly.entity_id
_entity_poly.type
_entity_poly.pdbx_seq_one_letter_code
_entity_poly.pdbx_strand_id
1 'polypeptide(L)' 'MTSIVVLIAASLIVAIGFLAAFIWSVRSGQYEDKYTPSVRMLFDDDKKPEKDDLKKI' A
#
# COMPACT_ATOMS: atom_id res chain seq x y z
N MET A 1 39.80 18.67 6.96
CA MET A 1 39.55 18.64 5.51
C MET A 1 39.05 17.28 5.02
N THR A 2 39.61 16.15 5.47
CA THR A 2 39.17 14.79 5.05
C THR A 2 37.77 14.39 5.55
N SER A 3 37.40 14.74 6.79
CA SER A 3 36.10 14.36 7.37
C SER A 3 34.90 14.98 6.65
N ILE A 4 35.02 16.23 6.20
CA ILE A 4 33.96 16.94 5.47
C ILE A 4 33.64 16.21 4.16
N VAL A 5 34.67 15.75 3.43
CA VAL A 5 34.49 15.00 2.18
C VAL A 5 33.78 13.67 2.43
N VAL A 6 34.13 12.96 3.51
CA VAL A 6 33.45 11.71 3.91
C VAL A 6 31.98 11.96 4.25
N LEU A 7 31.69 13.03 4.99
CA LEU A 7 30.31 13.39 5.36
C LEU A 7 29.45 13.77 4.15
N ILE A 8 30.02 14.48 3.17
CA ILE A 8 29.34 14.83 1.92
C ILE A 8 29.04 13.57 1.10
N ALA A 9 29.99 12.64 0.98
CA ALA A 9 29.77 11.39 0.27
C ALA A 9 28.69 10.53 0.96
N ALA A 10 28.77 10.42 2.29
CA ALA A 10 27.77 9.69 3.08
C ALA A 10 26.37 10.28 2.94
N SER A 11 26.22 11.60 2.99
CA SER A 11 24.90 12.24 2.83
C SER A 11 24.34 12.06 1.42
N LEU A 12 25.18 12.08 0.38
CA LEU A 12 24.76 11.78 -0.99
C LEU A 12 24.24 10.35 -1.12
N ILE A 13 24.94 9.37 -0.55
CA ILE A 13 24.53 7.96 -0.58
C ILE A 13 23.17 7.79 0.10
N VAL A 14 23.00 8.39 1.28
CA VAL A 14 21.72 8.35 2.02
C VAL A 14 20.60 9.01 1.20
N ALA A 15 20.85 10.18 0.59
CA ALA A 15 19.86 10.88 -0.22
C ALA A 15 19.42 10.05 -1.44
N ILE A 16 20.38 9.46 -2.17
CA ILE A 16 20.09 8.60 -3.33
C ILE A 16 19.37 7.33 -2.89
N GLY A 17 19.80 6.70 -1.80
CA GLY A 17 19.15 5.51 -1.26
C GLY A 17 17.71 5.79 -0.85
N PHE A 18 17.46 6.91 -0.17
CA PHE A 18 16.12 7.33 0.21
C PHE A 18 15.25 7.63 -1.00
N LEU A 19 15.79 8.32 -2.02
CA LEU A 19 15.07 8.61 -3.26
C LEU A 19 14.72 7.33 -4.03
N ALA A 20 15.66 6.38 -4.14
CA ALA A 20 15.42 5.10 -4.80
C ALA A 20 14.34 4.27 -4.05
N ALA A 21 14.43 4.20 -2.72
CA ALA A 21 13.43 3.53 -1.89
C ALA A 21 12.04 4.20 -2.02
N PHE A 22 12.00 5.53 -2.05
CA PHE A 22 10.76 6.30 -2.25
C PHE A 22 10.12 5.99 -3.62
N ILE A 23 10.90 6.02 -4.70
CA ILE A 23 10.40 5.69 -6.04
C ILE A 23 9.91 4.24 -6.09
N TRP A 24 10.63 3.30 -5.49
CA TRP A 24 10.21 1.91 -5.41
C TRP A 24 8.89 1.75 -4.65
N SER A 25 8.75 2.42 -3.50
CA SER A 25 7.52 2.42 -2.68
C SER A 25 6.32 2.95 -3.46
N VAL A 26 6.48 4.06 -4.19
CA VAL A 26 5.40 4.65 -5.00
C VAL A 26 5.02 3.73 -6.16
N ARG A 27 6.00 3.09 -6.81
CA ARG A 27 5.75 2.14 -7.90
C ARG A 27 5.20 0.79 -7.44
N SER A 28 5.41 0.41 -6.19
CA SER A 28 4.97 -0.87 -5.62
C SER A 28 3.45 -0.95 -5.41
N GLY A 29 2.67 0.05 -5.79
CA GLY A 29 1.20 -0.05 -5.76
C GLY A 29 0.63 -0.11 -4.34
N GLN A 30 1.37 0.31 -3.31
CA GLN A 30 0.86 0.41 -1.92
C GLN A 30 -0.35 1.35 -1.77
N TYR A 31 -0.67 2.12 -2.83
CA TYR A 31 -1.84 2.99 -2.94
C TYR A 31 -3.02 2.35 -3.68
N GLU A 32 -2.96 1.05 -4.00
CA GLU A 32 -4.05 0.34 -4.67
C GLU A 32 -5.19 -0.05 -3.73
N ASP A 33 -5.02 0.12 -2.42
CA ASP A 33 -6.10 0.02 -1.43
C ASP A 33 -7.00 1.27 -1.48
N LYS A 34 -7.61 1.50 -2.64
CA LYS A 34 -8.56 2.60 -2.91
C LYS A 34 -9.96 2.30 -2.37
N TYR A 35 -10.22 1.07 -1.95
CA TYR A 35 -11.48 0.62 -1.38
C TYR A 35 -11.25 0.11 0.04
N THR A 36 -11.39 1.03 0.99
CA THR A 36 -11.23 0.72 2.42
C THR A 36 -12.12 -0.46 2.81
N PRO A 37 -11.59 -1.47 3.54
CA PRO A 37 -12.37 -2.62 4.00
C PRO A 37 -13.65 -2.23 4.76
N SER A 38 -13.64 -1.08 5.43
CA SER A 38 -14.81 -0.51 6.12
C SER A 38 -16.01 -0.24 5.21
N VAL A 39 -15.78 0.10 3.94
CA VAL A 39 -16.87 0.35 2.97
C VAL A 39 -17.47 -0.96 2.50
N ARG A 40 -16.64 -2.00 2.26
CA ARG A 40 -17.12 -3.34 1.90
C ARG A 40 -18.00 -3.92 3.01
N MET A 41 -17.56 -3.79 4.26
CA MET A 41 -18.26 -4.37 5.41
C MET A 41 -19.64 -3.72 5.64
N LEU A 42 -19.80 -2.43 5.34
CA LEU A 42 -21.07 -1.72 5.48
C LEU A 42 -22.13 -2.13 4.44
N PHE A 43 -21.70 -2.61 3.26
CA PHE A 43 -22.59 -2.96 2.14
C PHE A 43 -22.69 -4.48 1.87
N ASP A 44 -21.87 -5.31 2.51
CA ASP A 44 -21.97 -6.77 2.43
C ASP A 44 -23.06 -7.35 3.37
N ASP A 45 -23.43 -6.64 4.44
CA ASP A 45 -24.47 -7.10 5.38
C ASP A 45 -25.89 -7.10 4.77
N ASP A 46 -26.11 -6.33 3.69
CA ASP A 46 -27.40 -6.27 2.98
C ASP A 46 -27.59 -7.39 1.96
N LYS A 47 -26.53 -8.11 1.56
CA LYS A 47 -26.62 -9.22 0.62
C LYS A 47 -26.86 -10.54 1.34
N LYS A 48 -28.04 -10.68 1.94
CA LYS A 48 -28.55 -12.00 2.33
C LYS A 48 -28.66 -12.85 1.06
N PRO A 49 -28.06 -14.05 0.98
CA PRO A 49 -28.39 -14.97 -0.08
C PRO A 49 -29.87 -15.34 0.09
N GLU A 50 -30.70 -14.90 -0.85
CA GLU A 50 -32.02 -15.47 -1.07
C GLU A 50 -31.80 -16.95 -1.35
N LYS A 51 -31.97 -17.76 -0.30
CA LYS A 51 -31.83 -19.20 -0.37
C LYS A 51 -32.94 -19.72 -1.26
N ASP A 52 -32.53 -20.03 -2.47
CA ASP A 52 -33.15 -20.89 -3.49
C ASP A 52 -33.34 -22.34 -2.98
N ASP A 53 -33.76 -22.51 -1.72
CA ASP A 53 -33.91 -23.78 -0.99
C ASP A 53 -35.39 -24.20 -0.84
N LEU A 54 -36.34 -23.51 -1.51
CA LEU A 54 -37.77 -23.83 -1.43
C LEU A 54 -38.33 -24.59 -2.63
N LYS A 55 -37.49 -25.04 -3.57
CA LYS A 55 -37.94 -25.76 -4.78
C LYS A 55 -37.57 -27.24 -4.83
N LYS A 56 -37.14 -27.85 -3.72
CA LYS A 56 -36.64 -29.24 -3.72
C LYS A 56 -37.18 -30.18 -2.64
N ILE A 57 -38.33 -29.90 -2.04
CA ILE A 57 -39.04 -30.86 -1.17
C ILE A 57 -40.52 -30.88 -1.54
#